data_AF-X0X1A1-F1
#
_entry.id   AF-X0X1A1-F1
#
_cell.length_a   1.000
_cell.length_b   1.000
_cell.length_c   1.000
_cell.angle_alpha   90.00
_cell.angle_beta   90.00
_cell.angle_gamma   90.00
#
_symmetry.space_group_name_H-M   'P 1'
#
loop_
_entity.id
_entity.type
_entity.pdbx_description
1 polymer ?
#
loop_
_entity_poly.entity_id
_entity_poly.type
_entity_poly.pdbx_seq_one_letter_code
_entity_poly.pdbx_strand_id
1 'polypeptide(L)' 'GLIRSGAVDLSPLVTHRFKLVEFDKAFKIMSSGNSGKVMLTP' A
#
# COMPACT_ATOMS: atom_id res chain seq x y z
N GLY A 1 9.25 -9.89 -18.10
CA GLY A 1 8.18 -9.93 -17.08
C GLY A 1 7.49 -8.59 -17.07
N LEU A 2 6.15 -8.58 -17.13
CA LEU A 2 5.31 -7.41 -17.44
C LEU A 2 5.48 -6.23 -16.47
N ILE A 3 5.72 -6.49 -15.18
CA ILE A 3 5.98 -5.45 -14.17
C ILE A 3 7.33 -4.77 -14.42
N ARG A 4 8.37 -5.55 -14.69
CA ARG A 4 9.74 -5.03 -14.92
C ARG A 4 9.86 -4.29 -16.25
N SER A 5 9.04 -4.64 -17.23
CA SER A 5 9.00 -3.94 -18.52
C SER A 5 8.15 -2.67 -18.51
N GLY A 6 7.52 -2.31 -17.37
CA GLY A 6 6.64 -1.14 -17.27
C GLY A 6 5.33 -1.28 -18.06
N ALA A 7 5.02 -2.47 -18.57
CA ALA A 7 3.78 -2.73 -19.30
C ALA A 7 2.54 -2.74 -18.38
N VAL A 8 2.77 -2.83 -17.07
CA VAL A 8 1.75 -2.76 -16.02
C VAL A 8 2.29 -1.85 -14.92
N ASP A 9 1.62 -0.71 -14.72
CA ASP A 9 1.89 0.17 -13.58
C ASP A 9 1.03 -0.27 -12.38
N LEU A 10 1.68 -0.65 -11.28
CA LEU A 10 1.04 -1.05 -10.03
C LEU A 10 0.94 0.10 -9.02
N SER A 11 1.48 1.28 -9.35
CA SER A 11 1.44 2.48 -8.50
C SER A 11 0.02 2.87 -8.05
N PRO A 12 -1.04 2.83 -8.89
CA PRO A 12 -2.38 3.26 -8.48
C PRO A 12 -3.07 2.28 -7.51
N LEU A 13 -2.53 1.08 -7.31
CA LEU A 13 -3.12 0.11 -6.40
C LEU A 13 -2.89 0.45 -4.93
N VAL A 14 -1.85 1.23 -4.62
CA VAL A 14 -1.53 1.62 -3.24
C VAL A 14 -2.44 2.77 -2.82
N THR A 15 -3.46 2.47 -2.02
CA THR A 15 -4.45 3.46 -1.57
C THR A 15 -3.99 4.23 -0.33
N HIS A 16 -3.17 3.62 0.52
CA HIS A 16 -2.64 4.26 1.71
C HIS A 16 -1.14 3.97 1.90
N ARG A 17 -0.40 4.99 2.35
CA ARG A 17 1.04 4.91 2.62
C ARG A 17 1.27 5.41 4.04
N PHE A 18 1.95 4.60 4.84
CA PHE A 18 2.33 4.95 6.21
C PHE A 18 3.81 4.71 6.39
N LYS A 19 4.43 5.47 7.29
CA LYS A 19 5.77 5.12 7.77
C LYS A 19 5.69 3.85 8.60
N LEU A 20 6.77 3.06 8.64
CA LEU A 20 6.83 1.83 9.40
C LEU A 20 6.55 2.06 10.90
N VAL A 21 6.98 3.22 11.41
CA VAL A 21 6.72 3.65 12.79
C VAL A 21 5.23 3.90 13.10
N GLU A 22 4.39 4.04 12.06
CA GLU A 22 2.94 4.25 12.16
C GLU A 22 2.14 2.97 11.85
N PHE A 23 2.75 1.81 12.12
CA PHE A 23 2.14 0.50 11.88
C PHE A 23 0.75 0.37 12.53
N ASP A 24 0.54 0.95 13.71
CA ASP A 24 -0.72 0.92 14.45
C ASP A 24 -1.87 1.57 13.66
N LYS A 25 -1.63 2.73 13.03
CA LYS A 25 -2.60 3.41 12.18
C LYS A 25 -2.85 2.62 10.90
N ALA A 26 -1.79 2.07 10.32
CA ALA A 26 -1.89 1.23 9.12
C ALA A 26 -2.78 0.00 9.36
N PHE A 27 -2.60 -0.69 10.49
CA PHE A 27 -3.44 -1.85 10.85
C PHE A 27 -4.88 -1.48 11.14
N LYS A 28 -5.15 -0.33 11.78
CA LYS A 28 -6.53 0.16 11.97
C LYS A 28 -7.24 0.40 10.64
N ILE A 29 -6.56 1.03 9.68
CA ILE A 29 -7.11 1.28 8.34
C ILE A 29 -7.36 -0.03 7.59
N MET A 30 -6.43 -0.99 7.67
CA MET A 30 -6.61 -2.33 7.11
C MET A 30 -7.85 -3.03 7.70
N SER A 31 -8.02 -2.95 9.02
CA SER A 31 -9.16 -3.55 9.72
C SER A 31 -10.49 -2.86 9.44
N SER A 32 -10.49 -1.60 9.02
CA SER A 32 -11.72 -0.85 8.70
C SER A 32 -12.41 -1.30 7.41
N GLY A 33 -11.71 -2.10 6.58
CA GLY A 33 -12.19 -2.49 5.25
C GLY A 33 -12.08 -1.37 4.19
N ASN A 34 -11.81 -0.13 4.58
CA ASN A 34 -11.66 1.02 3.69
C ASN A 34 -10.23 1.16 3.12
N SER A 35 -9.61 0.04 2.75
CA SER A 35 -8.27 0.05 2.16
C SER A 35 -8.14 -1.00 1.07
N GLY A 36 -7.68 -0.59 -0.13
CA GLY A 36 -7.34 -1.51 -1.22
C GLY A 36 -5.95 -2.12 -1.06
N LYS A 37 -4.95 -1.30 -0.72
CA LYS A 37 -3.59 -1.76 -0.42
C LYS A 37 -2.86 -0.73 0.42
N VAL A 38 -2.30 -1.19 1.54
CA VAL A 38 -1.52 -0.36 2.46
C VAL A 38 -0.04 -0.67 2.29
N MET A 39 0.78 0.36 2.11
CA MET A 39 2.23 0.24 1.97
C MET A 39 2.93 0.86 3.18
N LEU A 40 3.81 0.10 3.80
CA LEU A 40 4.69 0.56 4.86
C LEU A 40 6.10 0.78 4.31
N THR A 41 6.65 1.96 4.53
CA THR A 41 8.04 2.30 4.16
C THR A 41 8.85 2.57 5.42
N PRO A 42 10.12 2.14 5.48
CA PRO A 42 11.02 2.42 6.62
C PRO A 42 11.03 3.90 7.02
#